data_AF-H3H6V0-F1
#
_entry.id   AF-H3H6V0-F1
#
_cell.length_a   1.000
_cell.length_b   1.000
_cell.length_c   1.000
_cell.angle_alpha   90.00
_cell.angle_beta   90.00
_cell.angle_gamma   90.00
#
_symmetry.space_group_name_H-M   'P 1'
#
loop_
_entity.id
_entity.type
_entity.pdbx_description
1 polymer ?
#
loop_
_entity_poly.entity_id
_entity_poly.type
_entity_poly.pdbx_seq_one_letter_code
_entity_poly.pdbx_strand_id
1 'polypeptide(L)'
;MTNLARDVECGIVDPTRKLARLYPEHPPSSDQVAATTSLFAHYAQERARSVNTHIPSEFWAGTEVLRAMAQYLREPLFVFDVDAKNDAHVQRYYYKNYSLAYGGDHESGCGGVMYDLTAKDMLKHYTRLHILPVMLVIKRHEGHFYGVHHREISTRWLAEEDREFADANCSSHAWHANVVAHIDYSAGRIHAVDPKMIT
;
A
#
# COMPACT_ATOMS: atom_id res chain seq x y z
N MET A 1 2.01 -0.67 -21.83
CA MET A 1 0.90 -1.64 -21.98
C MET A 1 1.38 -3.09 -22.04
N THR A 2 2.67 -3.36 -22.27
CA THR A 2 3.25 -4.72 -22.31
C THR A 2 3.00 -5.55 -21.05
N ASN A 3 3.11 -4.96 -19.85
CA ASN A 3 2.85 -5.70 -18.60
C ASN A 3 1.38 -6.14 -18.50
N LEU A 4 0.43 -5.29 -18.90
CA LEU A 4 -0.99 -5.65 -18.86
C LEU A 4 -1.31 -6.84 -19.77
N ALA A 5 -0.65 -6.96 -20.92
CA ALA A 5 -0.83 -8.11 -21.82
C ALA A 5 -0.38 -9.42 -21.15
N ARG A 6 0.79 -9.39 -20.50
CA ARG A 6 1.29 -10.54 -19.72
C ARG A 6 0.45 -10.83 -18.48
N ASP A 7 -0.11 -9.79 -17.84
CA ASP A 7 -1.02 -9.96 -16.71
C ASP A 7 -2.31 -10.67 -17.12
N VAL A 8 -2.83 -10.38 -18.33
CA VAL A 8 -3.98 -11.10 -18.89
C VAL A 8 -3.60 -12.55 -19.24
N GLU A 9 -2.44 -12.77 -19.87
CA GLU A 9 -1.93 -14.11 -20.18
C GLU A 9 -1.74 -14.97 -18.92
N CYS A 10 -1.27 -14.37 -17.83
CA CYS A 10 -1.11 -15.04 -16.54
C CYS A 10 -2.43 -15.20 -15.76
N GLY A 11 -3.58 -14.74 -16.28
CA GLY A 11 -4.87 -14.75 -15.57
C GLY A 11 -4.91 -13.83 -14.34
N ILE A 12 -3.95 -12.91 -14.21
CA ILE A 12 -3.86 -11.93 -13.12
C ILE A 12 -4.92 -10.84 -13.31
N VAL A 13 -5.23 -10.51 -14.56
CA VAL A 13 -6.31 -9.60 -14.95
C VAL A 13 -7.30 -10.39 -15.79
N ASP A 14 -8.58 -10.31 -15.42
CA ASP A 14 -9.70 -10.77 -16.24
C ASP A 14 -10.33 -9.56 -16.96
N PRO A 15 -10.07 -9.39 -18.27
CA PRO A 15 -10.60 -8.27 -19.05
C PRO A 15 -12.12 -8.17 -19.05
N THR A 16 -12.81 -9.30 -19.17
CA THR A 16 -14.28 -9.34 -19.20
C THR A 16 -14.85 -8.84 -17.88
N ARG A 17 -14.39 -9.41 -16.76
CA ARG A 17 -14.83 -8.95 -15.43
C ARG A 17 -14.48 -7.50 -15.20
N LYS A 18 -13.33 -7.05 -15.71
CA LYS A 18 -12.89 -5.67 -15.53
C LYS A 18 -13.73 -4.68 -16.32
N LEU A 19 -14.06 -4.99 -17.57
CA LEU A 19 -14.95 -4.16 -18.38
C LEU A 19 -16.36 -4.11 -17.82
N ALA A 20 -16.89 -5.24 -17.32
CA ALA A 20 -18.19 -5.26 -16.67
C ALA A 20 -18.24 -4.34 -15.43
N ARG A 21 -17.12 -4.21 -14.70
CA ARG A 21 -16.99 -3.22 -13.60
C ARG A 21 -16.97 -1.78 -14.10
N LEU A 22 -16.23 -1.53 -15.18
CA LEU A 22 -16.04 -0.17 -15.72
C LEU A 22 -17.32 0.35 -16.39
N TYR A 23 -18.00 -0.50 -17.14
CA TYR A 23 -19.18 -0.17 -17.93
C TYR A 23 -20.35 -1.09 -17.52
N PRO A 24 -20.95 -0.89 -16.34
CA PRO A 24 -21.98 -1.79 -15.82
C PRO A 24 -23.26 -1.84 -16.67
N GLU A 25 -23.55 -0.76 -17.40
CA GLU A 25 -24.69 -0.67 -18.31
C GLU A 25 -24.47 -1.41 -19.65
N HIS A 26 -23.24 -1.85 -19.93
CA HIS A 26 -22.92 -2.55 -21.16
C HIS A 26 -23.05 -4.07 -20.94
N PRO A 27 -23.62 -4.81 -21.91
CA PRO A 27 -23.69 -6.26 -21.81
C PRO A 27 -22.27 -6.85 -21.70
N PRO A 28 -22.03 -7.81 -20.79
CA PRO A 28 -20.71 -8.39 -20.61
C PRO A 28 -20.26 -9.11 -21.88
N SER A 29 -19.09 -8.74 -22.39
CA SER A 29 -18.47 -9.43 -23.53
C SER A 29 -17.96 -10.80 -23.09
N SER A 30 -18.47 -11.88 -23.70
CA SER A 30 -17.91 -13.23 -23.51
C SER A 30 -16.62 -13.45 -24.30
N ASP A 31 -16.28 -12.56 -25.24
CA ASP A 31 -15.05 -12.62 -26.02
C ASP A 31 -13.89 -11.94 -25.27
N GLN A 32 -12.90 -12.75 -24.87
CA GLN A 32 -11.71 -12.32 -24.17
C GLN A 32 -10.79 -11.43 -25.02
N VAL A 33 -10.70 -11.64 -26.33
CA VAL A 33 -9.82 -10.85 -27.21
C VAL A 33 -10.40 -9.45 -27.40
N ALA A 34 -11.70 -9.38 -27.67
CA ALA A 34 -12.42 -8.11 -27.72
C ALA A 34 -12.35 -7.37 -26.37
N ALA A 35 -12.60 -8.08 -25.26
CA ALA A 35 -12.51 -7.49 -23.93
C ALA A 35 -11.10 -6.97 -23.60
N THR A 36 -10.06 -7.71 -23.97
CA THR A 36 -8.67 -7.25 -23.82
C THR A 36 -8.43 -5.97 -24.59
N THR A 37 -8.83 -5.93 -25.87
CA THR A 37 -8.64 -4.76 -26.73
C THR A 37 -9.34 -3.52 -26.19
N SER A 38 -10.61 -3.66 -25.79
CA SER A 38 -11.40 -2.57 -25.20
C SER A 38 -10.84 -2.09 -23.87
N LEU A 39 -10.33 -3.00 -23.02
CA LEU A 39 -9.69 -2.63 -21.76
C LEU A 39 -8.40 -1.82 -22.00
N PHE A 40 -7.61 -2.19 -23.00
CA PHE A 40 -6.39 -1.47 -23.37
C PHE A 40 -6.70 -0.08 -23.90
N ALA A 41 -7.72 0.02 -24.76
CA ALA A 41 -8.20 1.31 -25.26
C ALA A 41 -8.67 2.21 -24.11
N HIS A 42 -9.42 1.66 -23.15
CA HIS A 42 -9.84 2.38 -21.95
C HIS A 42 -8.64 2.95 -21.18
N TYR A 43 -7.64 2.14 -20.84
CA TYR A 43 -6.47 2.64 -20.09
C TYR A 43 -5.62 3.63 -20.89
N ALA A 44 -5.52 3.47 -22.21
CA ALA A 44 -4.85 4.46 -23.05
C ALA A 44 -5.57 5.81 -22.99
N GLN A 45 -6.90 5.81 -23.03
CA GLN A 45 -7.72 7.00 -22.87
C GLN A 45 -7.58 7.62 -21.47
N GLU A 46 -7.68 6.83 -20.40
CA GLU A 46 -7.52 7.34 -19.03
C GLU A 46 -6.13 7.95 -18.80
N ARG A 47 -5.08 7.36 -19.37
CA ARG A 47 -3.71 7.90 -19.27
C ARG A 47 -3.54 9.25 -19.97
N ALA A 48 -4.27 9.48 -21.06
CA ALA A 48 -4.22 10.73 -21.80
C ALA A 48 -5.18 11.81 -21.25
N ARG A 49 -6.07 11.43 -20.33
CA ARG A 49 -7.09 12.33 -19.78
C ARG A 49 -6.46 13.35 -18.83
N SER A 50 -6.98 14.57 -18.86
CA SER A 50 -6.60 15.62 -17.91
C SER A 50 -7.08 15.27 -16.49
N VAL A 51 -6.25 15.57 -15.50
CA VAL A 51 -6.58 15.41 -14.07
C VAL A 51 -7.77 16.28 -13.63
N ASN A 52 -8.11 17.31 -14.39
CA ASN A 52 -9.25 18.20 -14.10
C ASN A 52 -10.57 17.73 -14.74
N THR A 53 -10.55 16.66 -15.53
CA THR A 53 -11.76 16.14 -16.17
C THR A 53 -12.56 15.31 -15.17
N HIS A 54 -13.85 15.60 -15.05
CA HIS A 54 -14.77 14.76 -14.25
C HIS A 54 -14.93 13.38 -14.89
N ILE A 55 -14.89 12.32 -14.07
CA ILE A 55 -15.01 10.93 -14.52
C ILE A 55 -15.95 10.15 -13.59
N PRO A 56 -16.70 9.16 -14.11
CA PRO A 56 -17.46 8.22 -13.27
C PRO A 56 -16.58 7.50 -12.25
N SER A 57 -17.14 7.22 -11.07
CA SER A 57 -16.42 6.55 -9.96
C SER A 57 -15.91 5.16 -10.34
N GLU A 58 -16.60 4.51 -11.28
CA GLU A 58 -16.29 3.20 -11.84
C GLU A 58 -14.94 3.21 -12.56
N PHE A 59 -14.53 4.35 -13.14
CA PHE A 59 -13.27 4.49 -13.88
C PHE A 59 -12.06 4.74 -12.97
N TRP A 60 -12.29 4.81 -11.67
CA TRP A 60 -11.22 5.14 -10.75
C TRP A 60 -10.25 3.98 -10.60
N ALA A 61 -9.01 4.35 -10.27
CA ALA A 61 -7.91 3.43 -10.09
C ALA A 61 -8.33 2.25 -9.21
N GLY A 62 -8.31 1.06 -9.81
CA GLY A 62 -8.65 -0.18 -9.14
C GLY A 62 -7.43 -0.95 -8.65
N THR A 63 -7.69 -2.20 -8.27
CA THR A 63 -6.70 -3.19 -7.84
C THR A 63 -5.52 -3.32 -8.79
N GLU A 64 -5.70 -3.22 -10.11
CA GLU A 64 -4.61 -3.23 -11.10
C GLU A 64 -3.67 -2.04 -11.00
N VAL A 65 -4.17 -0.83 -10.73
CA VAL A 65 -3.32 0.34 -10.56
C VAL A 65 -2.55 0.20 -9.25
N LEU A 66 -3.21 -0.25 -8.18
CA LEU A 66 -2.55 -0.50 -6.88
C LEU A 66 -1.47 -1.59 -6.97
N ARG A 67 -1.71 -2.65 -7.75
CA ARG A 67 -0.72 -3.68 -8.08
C ARG A 67 0.47 -3.10 -8.83
N ALA A 68 0.22 -2.29 -9.87
CA ALA A 68 1.28 -1.64 -10.64
C ALA A 68 2.08 -0.66 -9.77
N MET A 69 1.43 0.08 -8.87
CA MET A 69 2.10 0.94 -7.90
C MET A 69 3.00 0.16 -6.96
N ALA A 70 2.52 -0.95 -6.38
CA ALA A 70 3.34 -1.78 -5.50
C ALA A 70 4.55 -2.38 -6.22
N GLN A 71 4.40 -2.79 -7.49
CA GLN A 71 5.52 -3.22 -8.32
C GLN A 71 6.53 -2.09 -8.58
N TYR A 72 6.04 -0.89 -8.90
CA TYR A 72 6.90 0.26 -9.15
C TYR A 72 7.66 0.72 -7.91
N LEU A 73 6.98 0.81 -6.77
CA LEU A 73 7.55 1.23 -5.48
C LEU A 73 8.57 0.24 -4.94
N ARG A 74 8.52 -1.03 -5.37
CA ARG A 74 9.34 -2.13 -4.83
C ARG A 74 9.16 -2.35 -3.32
N GLU A 75 8.02 -1.92 -2.79
CA GLU A 75 7.64 -2.05 -1.39
C GLU A 75 6.17 -2.49 -1.27
N PRO A 76 5.79 -3.19 -0.19
CA PRO A 76 4.39 -3.47 0.08
C PRO A 76 3.58 -2.19 0.29
N LEU A 77 2.51 -2.02 -0.48
CA LEU A 77 1.55 -0.95 -0.35
C LEU A 77 0.35 -1.41 0.47
N PHE A 78 0.10 -0.74 1.59
CA PHE A 78 -1.07 -0.97 2.43
C PHE A 78 -2.16 0.04 2.11
N VAL A 79 -3.34 -0.47 1.80
CA VAL A 79 -4.47 0.34 1.37
C VAL A 79 -5.60 0.17 2.37
N PHE A 80 -5.97 1.24 3.06
CA PHE A 80 -7.12 1.28 3.94
C PHE A 80 -8.33 1.67 3.08
N ASP A 81 -9.18 0.71 2.79
CA ASP A 81 -10.47 0.95 2.13
C ASP A 81 -11.49 1.28 3.21
N VAL A 82 -11.92 2.53 3.24
CA VAL A 82 -12.79 3.08 4.27
C VAL A 82 -14.20 3.23 3.73
N ASP A 83 -15.13 2.55 4.38
CA ASP A 83 -16.54 2.56 4.01
C ASP A 83 -17.25 3.85 4.46
N ALA A 84 -18.52 3.99 4.11
CA ALA A 84 -19.32 5.17 4.45
C ALA A 84 -19.59 5.33 5.97
N LYS A 85 -19.32 4.30 6.77
CA LYS A 85 -19.41 4.33 8.25
C LYS A 85 -18.07 4.68 8.90
N ASN A 86 -17.03 4.95 8.10
CA ASN A 86 -15.63 5.08 8.51
C ASN A 86 -15.02 3.79 9.08
N ASP A 87 -15.59 2.62 8.77
CA ASP A 87 -14.95 1.35 9.05
C ASP A 87 -13.87 1.09 7.99
N ALA A 88 -12.64 0.81 8.44
CA ALA A 88 -11.48 0.66 7.58
C ALA A 88 -11.06 -0.81 7.48
N HIS A 89 -11.00 -1.32 6.26
CA HIS A 89 -10.45 -2.65 5.96
C HIS A 89 -9.14 -2.53 5.20
N VAL A 90 -8.16 -3.36 5.57
CA VAL A 90 -6.82 -3.28 4.98
C VAL A 90 -6.71 -4.23 3.80
N GLN A 91 -6.15 -3.72 2.71
CA GLN A 91 -5.65 -4.49 1.59
C GLN A 91 -4.14 -4.36 1.54
N ARG A 92 -3.45 -5.41 1.08
CA ARG A 92 -2.01 -5.37 0.85
C ARG A 92 -1.71 -5.71 -0.60
N TYR A 93 -0.92 -4.84 -1.20
CA TYR A 93 -0.39 -5.00 -2.55
C TYR A 93 1.13 -5.11 -2.48
N TYR A 94 1.69 -6.01 -3.28
CA TYR A 94 3.12 -6.29 -3.36
C TYR A 94 3.41 -6.92 -4.72
N TYR A 95 4.65 -7.21 -5.05
CA TYR A 95 5.01 -7.84 -6.33
C TYR A 95 5.58 -9.24 -6.12
N LYS A 96 5.44 -10.08 -7.14
CA LYS A 96 6.04 -11.41 -7.19
C LYS A 96 6.28 -11.81 -8.64
N ASN A 97 7.07 -12.87 -8.83
CA ASN A 97 7.22 -13.52 -10.12
C ASN A 97 6.08 -14.53 -10.34
N TYR A 98 5.58 -14.56 -11.57
CA TYR A 98 4.63 -15.54 -12.07
C TYR A 98 5.29 -16.35 -13.19
N SER A 99 5.13 -17.66 -13.16
CA SER A 99 5.65 -18.52 -14.21
C SER A 99 4.77 -18.45 -15.46
N LEU A 100 5.39 -18.18 -16.61
CA LEU A 100 4.71 -18.18 -17.91
C LEU A 100 4.58 -19.60 -18.45
N ALA A 101 3.48 -19.88 -19.17
CA ALA A 101 3.20 -21.21 -19.73
C ALA A 101 4.27 -21.69 -20.73
N TYR A 102 4.93 -20.76 -21.43
CA TYR A 102 5.97 -21.04 -22.41
C TYR A 102 7.40 -21.02 -21.82
N GLY A 103 7.51 -20.95 -20.50
CA GLY A 103 8.77 -20.78 -19.78
C GLY A 103 9.15 -19.31 -19.57
N GLY A 104 9.86 -19.05 -18.47
CA GLY A 104 10.26 -17.72 -18.04
C GLY A 104 9.39 -17.13 -16.92
N ASP A 105 9.91 -16.07 -16.31
CA ASP A 105 9.27 -15.37 -15.19
C ASP A 105 8.71 -14.02 -15.65
N HIS A 106 7.47 -13.75 -15.26
CA HIS A 106 6.82 -12.45 -15.39
C HIS A 106 6.64 -11.84 -14.00
N GLU A 107 7.38 -10.79 -13.71
CA GLU A 107 7.18 -10.03 -12.48
C GLU A 107 5.94 -9.14 -12.63
N SER A 108 5.01 -9.26 -11.68
CA SER A 108 3.83 -8.40 -11.64
C SER A 108 3.37 -8.13 -10.22
N GLY A 109 2.59 -7.07 -10.08
CA GLY A 109 1.89 -6.76 -8.85
C GLY A 109 0.82 -7.80 -8.52
N CYS A 110 0.60 -8.02 -7.24
CA CYS A 110 -0.41 -8.90 -6.68
C CYS A 110 -0.93 -8.30 -5.38
N GLY A 111 -2.01 -8.85 -4.84
CA GLY A 111 -2.57 -8.36 -3.59
C GLY A 111 -4.05 -8.61 -3.45
N GLY A 112 -4.59 -8.11 -2.35
CA GLY A 112 -5.99 -8.25 -2.01
C GLY A 112 -6.26 -7.89 -0.56
N VAL A 113 -7.50 -8.18 -0.14
CA VAL A 113 -7.99 -7.95 1.22
C VAL A 113 -7.18 -8.78 2.22
N MET A 114 -6.83 -8.15 3.34
CA MET A 114 -6.27 -8.81 4.52
C MET A 114 -7.36 -9.00 5.57
N TYR A 115 -7.26 -10.07 6.36
CA TYR A 115 -8.06 -10.18 7.57
C TYR A 115 -7.67 -9.09 8.57
N ASP A 116 -8.67 -8.45 9.18
CA ASP A 116 -8.46 -7.32 10.10
C ASP A 116 -7.53 -7.69 11.27
N LEU A 117 -7.61 -8.92 11.80
CA LEU A 117 -6.73 -9.38 12.87
C LEU A 117 -5.27 -9.39 12.41
N THR A 118 -4.99 -9.99 11.25
CA THR A 118 -3.65 -10.04 10.66
C THR A 118 -3.11 -8.64 10.37
N ALA A 119 -3.96 -7.75 9.84
CA ALA A 119 -3.57 -6.37 9.57
C ALA A 119 -3.21 -5.62 10.86
N LYS A 120 -4.05 -5.73 11.90
CA LYS A 120 -3.79 -5.11 13.21
C LYS A 120 -2.49 -5.62 13.82
N ASP A 121 -2.28 -6.93 13.82
CA ASP A 121 -1.09 -7.52 14.42
C ASP A 121 0.18 -7.07 13.68
N MET A 122 0.16 -7.08 12.36
CA MET A 122 1.31 -6.63 11.57
C MET A 122 1.59 -5.13 11.75
N LEU A 123 0.56 -4.27 11.80
CA LEU A 123 0.75 -2.84 12.07
C LEU A 123 1.33 -2.59 13.47
N LYS A 124 0.90 -3.34 14.49
CA LYS A 124 1.52 -3.29 15.83
C LYS A 124 3.00 -3.66 15.78
N HIS A 125 3.36 -4.69 15.01
CA HIS A 125 4.76 -5.07 14.83
C HIS A 125 5.58 -3.96 14.18
N TYR A 126 5.05 -3.31 13.14
CA TYR A 126 5.72 -2.18 12.50
C TYR A 126 5.91 -1.00 13.45
N THR A 127 4.89 -0.64 14.22
CA THR A 127 5.03 0.40 15.26
C THR A 127 6.11 0.05 16.27
N ARG A 128 6.15 -1.21 16.75
CA ARG A 128 7.16 -1.67 17.72
C ARG A 128 8.59 -1.65 17.16
N LEU A 129 8.74 -1.87 15.85
CA LEU A 129 10.04 -1.94 15.18
C LEU A 129 10.45 -0.61 14.53
N HIS A 130 9.74 0.48 14.81
CA HIS A 130 9.95 1.79 14.19
C HIS A 130 9.95 1.75 12.65
N ILE A 131 9.07 0.93 12.07
CA ILE A 131 8.87 0.82 10.61
C ILE A 131 7.63 1.62 10.20
N LEU A 132 7.80 2.54 9.25
CA LEU A 132 6.69 3.23 8.58
C LEU A 132 6.44 2.58 7.22
N PRO A 133 5.44 1.69 7.07
CA PRO A 133 5.11 1.14 5.77
C PRO A 133 4.43 2.20 4.88
N VAL A 134 4.48 1.99 3.56
CA VAL A 134 3.76 2.83 2.61
C VAL A 134 2.26 2.57 2.75
N MET A 135 1.52 3.63 3.08
CA MET A 135 0.09 3.57 3.34
C MET A 135 -0.69 4.54 2.45
N LEU A 136 -1.85 4.08 1.99
CA LEU A 136 -2.83 4.87 1.24
C LEU A 136 -4.21 4.68 1.88
N VAL A 137 -4.99 5.75 1.99
CA VAL A 137 -6.39 5.66 2.42
C VAL A 137 -7.28 5.95 1.22
N ILE A 138 -8.24 5.06 0.98
CA ILE A 138 -9.23 5.19 -0.09
C ILE A 138 -10.60 5.33 0.56
N LYS A 139 -11.29 6.41 0.20
CA LYS A 139 -12.71 6.59 0.51
C LYS A 139 -13.47 6.67 -0.79
N ARG A 140 -13.92 5.51 -1.28
CA ARG A 140 -14.61 5.40 -2.58
C ARG A 140 -15.88 6.25 -2.63
N HIS A 141 -16.56 6.39 -1.50
CA HIS A 141 -17.80 7.15 -1.37
C HIS A 141 -17.59 8.68 -1.38
N GLU A 142 -16.44 9.16 -0.92
CA GLU A 142 -16.06 10.58 -1.02
C GLU A 142 -15.45 10.89 -2.39
N GLY A 143 -14.91 9.86 -3.03
CA GLY A 143 -14.17 10.05 -4.23
C GLY A 143 -12.80 10.71 -3.96
N HIS A 144 -12.05 10.21 -2.99
CA HIS A 144 -10.70 10.72 -2.75
C HIS A 144 -9.73 9.62 -2.35
N PHE A 145 -8.48 9.83 -2.80
CA PHE A 145 -7.30 9.16 -2.27
C PHE A 145 -6.64 10.12 -1.29
N TYR A 146 -6.31 9.62 -0.10
CA TYR A 146 -5.61 10.39 0.91
C TYR A 146 -4.23 9.79 1.13
N GLY A 147 -3.21 10.64 0.98
CA GLY A 147 -1.88 10.34 1.49
C GLY A 147 -1.90 10.33 3.01
N VAL A 148 -1.09 9.47 3.62
CA VAL A 148 -0.98 9.42 5.08
C VAL A 148 0.18 10.32 5.52
N HIS A 149 -0.13 11.32 6.34
CA HIS A 149 0.88 12.15 6.99
C HIS A 149 1.13 11.64 8.41
N HIS A 150 2.31 11.11 8.65
CA HIS A 150 2.69 10.48 9.92
C HIS A 150 3.13 11.47 11.01
N ARG A 151 3.01 12.78 10.76
CA ARG A 151 3.44 13.85 11.68
C ARG A 151 4.89 13.60 12.14
N GLU A 152 5.14 13.80 13.43
CA GLU A 152 6.47 13.81 14.05
C GLU A 152 6.97 12.40 14.41
N ILE A 153 6.28 11.33 14.01
CA ILE A 153 6.57 9.98 14.51
C ILE A 153 7.96 9.50 14.09
N SER A 154 8.40 9.78 12.85
CA SER A 154 9.73 9.39 12.37
C SER A 154 10.83 10.14 13.12
N THR A 155 10.65 11.46 13.32
CA THR A 155 11.56 12.29 14.11
C THR A 155 11.63 11.81 15.55
N ARG A 156 10.48 11.46 16.14
CA ARG A 156 10.42 10.94 17.50
C ARG A 156 11.13 9.59 17.63
N TRP A 157 10.88 8.65 16.72
CA TRP A 157 11.57 7.36 16.72
C TRP A 157 13.08 7.48 16.54
N LEU A 158 13.54 8.43 15.72
CA LEU A 158 14.96 8.73 15.62
C LEU A 158 15.53 9.30 16.93
N ALA A 159 14.79 10.21 17.57
CA ALA A 159 15.19 10.80 18.84
C ALA A 159 15.21 9.78 19.99
N GLU A 160 14.38 8.74 19.96
CA GLU A 160 14.35 7.66 20.97
C GLU A 160 15.64 6.82 20.99
N GLU A 161 16.39 6.79 19.89
CA GLU A 161 17.65 6.02 19.77
C GLU A 161 18.91 6.90 19.92
N ASP A 162 18.77 8.23 19.86
CA ASP A 162 19.91 9.17 19.88
C ASP A 162 19.62 10.38 20.77
N ARG A 163 20.26 10.37 21.95
CA ARG A 163 20.13 11.44 22.96
C ARG A 163 20.67 12.78 22.48
N GLU A 164 21.79 12.77 21.78
CA GLU A 164 22.41 14.00 21.28
C GLU A 164 21.51 14.64 20.23
N PHE A 165 20.98 13.82 19.31
CA PHE A 165 20.00 14.26 18.33
C PHE A 165 18.75 14.84 19.00
N ALA A 166 18.19 14.13 20.00
CA ALA A 166 16.99 14.56 20.71
C ALA A 166 17.17 15.93 21.38
N ASP A 167 18.28 16.14 22.08
CA ASP A 167 18.54 17.41 22.78
C ASP A 167 18.84 18.56 21.81
N ALA A 168 19.60 18.29 20.75
CA ALA A 168 19.98 19.31 19.77
C ALA A 168 18.81 19.74 18.86
N ASN A 169 17.91 18.82 18.49
CA ASN A 169 16.93 19.05 17.43
C ASN A 169 15.47 18.96 17.89
N CYS A 170 15.19 18.35 19.04
CA CYS A 170 13.81 18.03 19.44
C CYS A 170 13.32 18.72 20.72
N SER A 171 14.14 19.56 21.36
CA SER A 171 13.81 20.21 22.66
C SER A 171 12.55 21.09 22.65
N SER A 172 12.13 21.58 21.49
CA SER A 172 10.88 22.34 21.31
C SER A 172 9.62 21.47 21.23
N HIS A 173 9.77 20.15 21.04
CA HIS A 173 8.64 19.24 20.93
C HIS A 173 8.09 18.87 22.31
N ALA A 174 6.76 18.86 22.44
CA ALA A 174 6.08 18.53 23.69
C ALA A 174 6.38 17.12 24.24
N TRP A 175 6.86 16.20 23.39
CA TRP A 175 7.21 14.83 23.77
C TRP A 175 8.68 14.63 24.15
N HIS A 176 9.55 15.65 24.00
CA HIS A 176 10.99 15.52 24.23
C HIS A 176 11.33 14.96 25.61
N ALA A 177 10.71 15.49 26.67
CA ALA A 177 10.94 15.02 28.03
C ALA A 177 10.62 13.53 28.22
N ASN A 178 9.61 13.01 27.51
CA ASN A 178 9.27 11.58 27.58
C ASN A 178 10.30 10.71 26.86
N VAL A 179 10.85 11.19 25.74
CA VAL A 179 11.90 10.51 24.98
C VAL A 179 13.20 10.46 25.79
N VAL A 180 13.59 11.58 26.39
CA VAL A 180 14.71 11.67 27.33
C VAL A 180 14.56 10.66 28.47
N ALA A 181 13.41 10.64 29.14
CA ALA A 181 13.15 9.70 30.22
C ALA A 181 13.19 8.23 29.74
N HIS A 182 12.72 7.95 28.52
CA HIS A 182 12.79 6.62 27.93
C HIS A 182 14.23 6.16 27.70
N ILE A 183 15.07 7.02 27.13
CA ILE A 183 16.49 6.73 26.89
C ILE A 183 17.19 6.43 28.22
N ASP A 184 17.02 7.28 29.23
CA ASP A 184 17.68 7.14 30.53
C ASP A 184 17.26 5.84 31.23
N TYR A 185 15.98 5.48 31.13
CA TYR A 185 15.45 4.20 31.62
C TYR A 185 16.03 2.99 30.88
N SER A 186 16.11 3.05 29.55
CA SER A 186 16.65 1.98 28.71
C SER A 186 18.14 1.76 28.98
N ALA A 187 18.93 2.84 29.10
CA ALA A 187 20.34 2.77 29.47
C ALA A 187 20.55 2.09 30.82
N GLY A 188 19.71 2.41 31.83
CA GLY A 188 19.74 1.77 33.14
C GLY A 188 19.42 0.26 33.12
N ARG A 189 18.73 -0.22 32.08
CA ARG A 189 18.36 -1.64 31.93
C ARG A 189 19.32 -2.46 31.08
N ILE A 190 20.04 -1.85 30.15
CA ILE A 190 21.07 -2.54 29.34
C ILE A 190 22.16 -3.12 30.26
N HIS A 191 22.49 -2.43 31.35
CA HIS A 191 23.43 -2.92 32.36
C HIS A 191 22.88 -4.07 33.24
N ALA A 192 21.58 -4.37 33.18
CA ALA A 192 20.93 -5.43 33.94
C ALA A 192 20.68 -6.72 33.13
N VAL A 193 20.98 -6.72 31.82
CA VAL A 193 20.89 -7.91 30.96
C VAL A 193 22.25 -8.59 30.93
N ASP A 194 22.39 -9.72 31.62
CA ASP A 194 23.58 -10.56 31.59
C ASP A 194 23.77 -11.14 30.16
N PRO A 195 24.90 -10.91 29.48
CA PRO A 195 25.14 -11.40 28.11
C PRO A 195 25.19 -12.93 27.97
N LYS A 196 24.98 -13.71 29.04
CA LYS A 196 25.05 -15.18 29.04
C LYS A 196 23.77 -15.94 28.65
N MET A 197 22.71 -15.30 28.18
CA MET A 197 21.49 -16.01 27.72
C MET A 197 21.33 -16.12 26.20
N ILE A 198 22.42 -16.14 25.44
CA ILE A 198 22.43 -16.58 24.05
C ILE A 198 23.54 -17.63 23.89
N THR A 199 23.16 -18.89 24.07
CA THR A 199 23.88 -20.08 23.59
C THR A 199 22.95 -20.89 22.74
#